data_AF-A0A804MWT9-F1
#
_entry.id   AF-A0A804MWT9-F1
#
_cell.length_a   1.000
_cell.length_b   1.000
_cell.length_c   1.000
_cell.angle_alpha   90.00
_cell.angle_beta   90.00
_cell.angle_gamma   90.00
#
_symmetry.space_group_name_H-M   'P 1'
#
loop_
_entity.id
_entity.type
_entity.pdbx_description
1 polymer ?
#
loop_
_entity_poly.entity_id
_entity_poly.type
_entity_poly.pdbx_seq_one_letter_code
_entity_poly.pdbx_strand_id
1 'polypeptide(L)' 'MLGGIGSVTVVDGSKVEASDLGNNFLLDEGCLGQPRAKFICSFLQELNDAVKAKFVDES' A
#
# COMPACT_ATOMS: atom_id res chain seq x y z
N MET A 1 -13.15 13.91 2.15
CA MET A 1 -13.67 12.74 2.89
C MET A 1 -13.94 11.63 1.89
N LEU A 2 -13.32 10.46 2.04
CA LEU A 2 -13.72 9.22 1.34
C LEU A 2 -14.96 8.62 2.02
N GLY A 3 -16.04 9.40 2.13
CA GLY A 3 -17.27 8.96 2.75
C GLY A 3 -17.87 7.78 1.99
N GLY A 4 -17.91 6.60 2.62
CA GLY A 4 -18.57 5.40 2.08
C GLY A 4 -17.66 4.18 1.86
N ILE A 5 -16.34 4.36 1.75
CA ILE A 5 -15.42 3.22 1.63
C ILE A 5 -15.06 2.71 3.02
N GLY A 6 -15.78 1.69 3.48
CA GLY A 6 -15.50 1.05 4.79
C GLY A 6 -14.28 0.12 4.76
N SER A 7 -13.98 -0.49 3.62
CA SER A 7 -12.86 -1.41 3.48
C SER A 7 -12.34 -1.50 2.05
N VAL A 8 -11.02 -1.68 1.91
CA VAL A 8 -10.33 -1.90 0.63
C VAL A 8 -9.50 -3.17 0.75
N THR A 9 -9.48 -4.00 -0.30
CA THR A 9 -8.54 -5.11 -0.42
C THR A 9 -7.61 -4.85 -1.60
N VAL A 10 -6.31 -4.83 -1.36
CA VAL A 10 -5.26 -4.65 -2.36
C VAL A 10 -4.71 -6.02 -2.72
N VAL A 11 -4.82 -6.40 -3.99
CA VAL A 11 -4.24 -7.64 -4.52
C VAL A 11 -3.12 -7.23 -5.48
N ASP A 12 -1.88 -7.53 -5.11
CA ASP A 12 -0.71 -7.19 -5.92
C ASP A 12 0.46 -8.12 -5.55
N GLY A 13 0.84 -8.98 -6.48
CA GLY A 13 1.98 -9.90 -6.34
C GLY A 13 3.35 -9.25 -6.61
N SER A 14 3.37 -7.94 -6.89
CA SER A 14 4.62 -7.23 -7.16
C SER A 14 5.31 -6.80 -5.87
N LYS A 15 6.64 -6.73 -5.93
CA LYS A 15 7.47 -6.16 -4.87
C LYS A 15 7.79 -4.71 -5.20
N VAL A 16 8.12 -3.93 -4.17
CA VAL A 16 8.60 -2.55 -4.33
C VAL A 16 9.91 -2.57 -5.12
N GLU A 17 9.94 -1.86 -6.23
CA GLU A 17 11.10 -1.66 -7.08
C GLU A 17 11.71 -0.27 -6.87
N ALA A 18 12.94 -0.05 -7.34
CA ALA A 18 13.60 1.25 -7.22
C ALA A 18 12.83 2.38 -7.93
N SER A 19 12.09 2.05 -8.99
CA SER A 19 11.17 2.97 -9.69
C SER A 19 10.01 3.43 -8.81
N ASP A 20 9.56 2.63 -7.84
CA ASP A 20 8.48 2.98 -6.93
C ASP A 20 8.90 4.04 -5.90
N LEU A 21 10.19 4.07 -5.51
CA LEU A 21 10.72 5.06 -4.56
C LEU A 21 10.61 6.50 -5.08
N GLY A 22 10.68 6.68 -6.41
CA GLY A 22 10.48 8.00 -7.03
C GLY A 22 9.01 8.42 -7.10
N ASN A 23 8.08 7.47 -6.97
CA ASN A 23 6.65 7.73 -7.14
C ASN A 23 5.98 8.09 -5.80
N ASN A 24 6.51 7.62 -4.68
CA ASN A 24 5.83 7.76 -3.39
C ASN A 24 6.79 8.08 -2.24
N PHE A 25 6.59 9.23 -1.61
CA PHE A 25 7.43 9.72 -0.50
C PHE A 25 7.40 8.85 0.76
N LEU A 26 6.38 8.00 0.90
CA LEU A 26 6.24 7.07 2.02
C LEU A 26 7.00 5.75 1.80
N LEU A 27 7.51 5.52 0.58
CA LEU A 27 8.40 4.40 0.31
C LEU A 27 9.85 4.86 0.47
N ASP A 28 10.62 4.13 1.26
CA ASP A 28 12.06 4.32 1.41
C ASP A 28 12.84 3.12 0.87
N GLU A 29 14.17 3.23 0.85
CA GLU A 29 15.04 2.14 0.38
C GLU A 29 14.86 0.84 1.17
N GLY A 30 14.43 0.91 2.44
CA GLY A 30 14.11 -0.25 3.27
C GLY A 30 12.85 -1.00 2.83
N CYS A 31 12.02 -0.37 2.01
CA CYS A 31 10.83 -0.99 1.42
C CYS A 31 11.17 -1.85 0.20
N LEU A 32 12.35 -1.70 -0.41
CA LEU A 32 12.72 -2.44 -1.62
C LEU A 32 12.62 -3.96 -1.43
N GLY A 33 12.04 -4.63 -2.42
CA GLY A 33 11.86 -6.08 -2.40
C GLY A 33 10.77 -6.59 -1.45
N GLN A 34 10.10 -5.70 -0.71
CA GLN A 34 8.93 -6.05 0.10
C GLN A 34 7.64 -6.00 -0.74
N PRO A 35 6.56 -6.68 -0.32
CA PRO A 35 5.31 -6.68 -1.07
C PRO A 35 4.73 -5.27 -1.19
N ARG A 36 4.46 -4.83 -2.42
CA ARG A 36 3.95 -3.46 -2.68
C ARG A 36 2.55 -3.26 -2.08
N ALA A 37 1.71 -4.30 -2.13
CA ALA A 37 0.36 -4.31 -1.57
C ALA A 37 0.34 -3.88 -0.09
N LYS A 38 1.34 -4.30 0.69
CA LYS A 38 1.47 -3.99 2.12
C LYS A 38 1.60 -2.49 2.37
N PHE A 39 2.46 -1.80 1.62
CA PHE A 39 2.68 -0.36 1.78
C PHE A 39 1.49 0.45 1.27
N ILE A 40 0.87 0.03 0.18
CA ILE A 40 -0.38 0.64 -0.30
C ILE A 40 -1.45 0.60 0.80
N CYS A 41 -1.61 -0.52 1.51
CA CYS A 41 -2.53 -0.58 2.65
C CYS A 41 -2.16 0.38 3.78
N SER A 42 -0.87 0.46 4.12
CA SER A 42 -0.40 1.42 5.14
C SER A 42 -0.73 2.86 4.75
N PHE A 43 -0.54 3.22 3.48
CA PHE A 43 -0.80 4.57 2.98
C PHE A 43 -2.28 4.92 2.97
N LEU A 44 -3.14 3.96 2.60
CA LEU A 44 -4.59 4.14 2.64
C LEU A 44 -5.08 4.35 4.08
N GLN A 45 -4.49 3.66 5.05
CA GLN A 45 -4.80 3.83 6.47
C GLN A 45 -4.33 5.18 6.99
N GLU A 46 -3.11 5.60 6.68
CA GLU A 46 -2.58 6.92 7.06
C GLU A 46 -3.41 8.07 6.47
N LEU A 47 -3.89 7.92 5.23
CA LEU A 47 -4.74 8.91 4.58
C LEU A 47 -6.14 8.98 5.21
N ASN A 48 -6.66 7.85 5.70
CA ASN A 48 -7.96 7.77 6.34
C ASN A 48 -8.06 6.55 7.26
N ASP A 49 -7.91 6.77 8.57
CA ASP A 49 -8.01 5.72 9.61
C ASP A 49 -9.34 4.96 9.59
N ALA A 50 -10.41 5.53 9.02
CA ALA A 50 -11.69 4.86 8.92
C ALA A 50 -11.71 3.74 7.86
N VAL A 51 -10.72 3.71 6.94
CA VAL A 51 -10.63 2.70 5.88
C VAL A 51 -9.92 1.46 6.40
N LYS A 52 -10.64 0.32 6.39
CA LYS A 52 -10.03 -0.97 6.67
C LYS A 52 -9.31 -1.49 5.42
N ALA A 53 -8.01 -1.30 5.34
CA ALA A 53 -7.19 -1.85 4.27
C ALA A 53 -6.72 -3.28 4.60
N LYS A 54 -6.84 -4.19 3.64
CA LYS A 54 -6.27 -5.55 3.69
C LYS A 54 -5.44 -5.74 2.42
N PHE A 55 -4.35 -6.50 2.51
CA PHE A 55 -3.60 -6.90 1.32
C PHE A 55 -3.55 -8.41 1.17
N VAL A 56 -3.50 -8.85 -0.08
CA VAL A 56 -3.18 -10.22 -0.48
C VAL A 56 -1.90 -10.14 -1.32
N ASP A 57 -0.87 -10.84 -0.86
CA ASP A 57 0.34 -11.07 -1.61
C ASP A 57 0.13 -12.35 -2.43
N GLU A 58 -0.16 -12.21 -3.72
CA GLU A 58 -0.22 -13.35 -4.64
C GLU A 58 1.20 -13.62 -5.13
N SER A 59 1.93 -14.46 -4.37
CA SER A 59 3.24 -15.00 -4.76
C SER A 59 3.13 -16.18 -5.72
#